data_AF-A0A7C1EJC4-F1
#
_entry.id   AF-A0A7C1EJC4-F1
#
_cell.length_a   1.000
_cell.length_b   1.000
_cell.length_c   1.000
_cell.angle_alpha   90.00
_cell.angle_beta   90.00
_cell.angle_gamma   90.00
#
_symmetry.space_group_name_H-M   'P 1'
#
loop_
_entity.id
_entity.type
_entity.pdbx_description
1 polymer ?
#
loop_
_entity_poly.entity_id
_entity_poly.type
_entity_poly.pdbx_seq_one_letter_code
_entity_poly.pdbx_strand_id
1 'polypeptide(L)'
;MALVSLNLKPNEKQLRDFGDIALCMCNIVGLLLMWAAGLPVRAFIVICLIGVAIYLLSRISVKLVRPIYCGLIVITFPIGWVISHTVMALFYYVIIGAVGLVFKLLKRDPLHRAYDPDAESYWLPYKHKRTAKDYFHQF
;
A
#
# COMPACT_ATOMS: atom_id res chain seq x y z
N MET A 1 9.43 8.29 -6.68
CA MET A 1 8.21 8.55 -5.90
C MET A 1 8.05 7.41 -4.90
N ALA A 2 8.06 7.68 -3.60
CA ALA A 2 7.81 6.62 -2.61
C ALA A 2 6.34 6.20 -2.71
N LEU A 3 6.07 4.89 -2.85
CA LEU A 3 4.70 4.36 -2.86
C LEU A 3 3.97 4.57 -1.52
N VAL A 4 4.73 4.81 -0.44
CA VAL A 4 4.22 5.11 0.90
C VAL A 4 4.78 6.45 1.35
N SER A 5 3.89 7.43 1.58
CA SER A 5 4.28 8.74 2.13
C SER A 5 4.15 8.73 3.66
N LEU A 6 5.25 9.06 4.33
CA LEU A 6 5.29 9.22 5.79
C LEU A 6 4.65 10.55 6.18
N ASN A 7 3.42 10.52 6.69
CA ASN A 7 2.77 11.71 7.20
C ASN A 7 3.17 12.00 8.66
N LEU A 8 4.32 12.66 8.83
CA LEU A 8 4.90 13.03 10.13
C LEU A 8 4.34 14.35 10.71
N LYS A 9 3.39 14.99 10.01
CA LYS A 9 2.66 16.18 10.47
C LYS A 9 1.17 15.85 10.54
N PRO A 10 0.76 15.00 11.50
CA PRO A 10 -0.64 14.63 11.63
C PRO A 10 -1.50 15.86 11.96
N ASN A 11 -2.69 15.91 11.37
CA ASN A 11 -3.73 16.85 11.76
C ASN A 11 -4.31 16.46 13.12
N GLU A 12 -4.87 17.43 13.87
CA GLU A 12 -5.47 17.18 15.20
C GLU A 12 -6.58 16.13 15.14
N LYS A 13 -7.35 16.11 14.05
CA LYS A 13 -8.37 15.07 13.80
C LYS A 13 -7.74 13.67 13.75
N GLN A 14 -6.62 13.49 13.05
CA GLN A 14 -5.97 12.18 12.91
C GLN A 14 -5.44 11.66 14.24
N LEU A 15 -4.98 12.54 15.11
CA LEU A 15 -4.53 12.18 16.46
C LEU A 15 -5.71 11.78 17.37
N ARG A 16 -6.88 12.40 17.19
CA ARG A 16 -8.12 12.00 17.87
C ARG A 16 -8.61 10.64 17.37
N ASP A 17 -8.67 10.47 16.06
CA ASP A 17 -9.05 9.20 15.42
C ASP A 17 -8.10 8.06 15.86
N PHE A 18 -6.81 8.34 16.03
CA PHE A 18 -5.85 7.36 16.59
C PHE A 18 -6.22 6.90 18.00
N GLY A 19 -6.74 7.80 18.85
CA GLY A 19 -7.22 7.45 20.19
C GLY A 19 -8.44 6.53 20.15
N ASP A 20 -9.39 6.81 19.26
CA ASP A 20 -10.59 5.98 19.03
C ASP A 20 -10.18 4.58 18.51
N ILE A 21 -9.25 4.54 17.54
CA ILE A 21 -8.72 3.29 16.98
C ILE A 21 -7.95 2.49 18.05
N ALA A 22 -7.13 3.14 18.86
CA ALA A 22 -6.38 2.48 19.93
C ALA A 22 -7.32 1.85 20.95
N LEU A 23 -8.42 2.52 21.32
CA LEU A 23 -9.44 1.96 22.22
C LEU A 23 -10.05 0.69 21.62
N CYS A 24 -10.53 0.76 20.38
CA CYS A 24 -11.15 -0.40 19.71
C CYS A 24 -10.15 -1.55 19.53
N MET A 25 -8.95 -1.27 19.01
CA MET A 25 -7.94 -2.29 18.73
C MET A 25 -7.42 -2.95 20.00
N CYS A 26 -7.15 -2.21 21.09
CA CYS A 26 -6.70 -2.82 22.33
C CYS A 26 -7.74 -3.79 22.92
N ASN A 27 -9.03 -3.46 22.83
CA ASN A 27 -10.10 -4.35 23.30
C ASN A 27 -10.21 -5.61 22.42
N ILE A 28 -10.19 -5.45 21.09
CA ILE A 28 -10.28 -6.58 20.14
C ILE A 28 -9.07 -7.49 20.30
N VAL A 29 -7.86 -6.93 20.32
CA VAL A 29 -6.61 -7.68 20.49
C VAL A 29 -6.59 -8.36 21.86
N GLY A 30 -7.01 -7.69 22.92
CA GLY A 30 -7.12 -8.27 24.26
C GLY A 30 -8.05 -9.48 24.30
N LEU A 31 -9.24 -9.38 23.68
CA LEU A 31 -10.20 -10.49 23.59
C LEU A 31 -9.64 -11.66 22.77
N LEU A 32 -9.04 -11.37 21.62
CA LEU A 32 -8.45 -12.38 20.74
C LEU A 32 -7.31 -13.10 21.44
N LEU A 33 -6.45 -12.37 22.15
CA LEU A 33 -5.35 -12.91 22.94
C LEU A 33 -5.83 -13.77 24.11
N MET A 34 -6.92 -13.38 24.78
CA MET A 34 -7.55 -14.20 25.82
C MET A 34 -8.09 -15.51 25.24
N TRP A 35 -8.72 -15.46 24.07
CA TRP A 35 -9.31 -16.63 23.41
C TRP A 35 -8.26 -17.57 22.78
N ALA A 36 -7.26 -17.02 22.10
CA ALA A 36 -6.26 -17.79 21.36
C ALA A 36 -5.07 -18.24 22.21
N ALA A 37 -4.62 -17.41 23.16
CA ALA A 37 -3.42 -17.66 23.96
C ALA A 37 -3.71 -17.97 25.44
N GLY A 38 -4.97 -17.97 25.86
CA GLY A 38 -5.38 -18.30 27.24
C GLY A 38 -4.86 -17.31 28.28
N LEU A 39 -4.61 -16.05 27.89
CA LEU A 39 -4.05 -15.03 28.77
C LEU A 39 -4.93 -14.80 30.02
N PRO A 40 -4.32 -14.56 31.19
CA PRO A 40 -5.07 -14.33 32.41
C PRO A 40 -5.86 -13.02 32.30
N VAL A 41 -7.04 -12.99 32.91
CA VAL A 41 -7.97 -11.84 32.88
C VAL A 41 -7.29 -10.54 33.34
N ARG A 42 -6.28 -10.62 34.21
CA ARG A 42 -5.47 -9.45 34.64
C ARG A 42 -4.73 -8.79 33.47
N ALA A 43 -4.13 -9.59 32.59
CA ALA A 43 -3.41 -9.07 31.42
C ALA A 43 -4.38 -8.41 30.43
N PHE A 44 -5.57 -8.99 30.25
CA PHE A 44 -6.65 -8.37 29.48
C PHE A 44 -7.06 -7.00 30.02
N ILE A 45 -7.31 -6.90 31.32
CA ILE A 45 -7.68 -5.63 31.98
C ILE A 45 -6.59 -4.58 31.79
N VAL A 46 -5.30 -4.95 31.93
CA VAL A 46 -4.19 -4.00 31.72
C VAL A 46 -4.17 -3.48 30.28
N ILE A 47 -4.36 -4.34 29.28
CA ILE A 47 -4.40 -3.94 27.87
C ILE A 47 -5.59 -3.00 27.59
N CYS A 48 -6.76 -3.31 28.13
CA CYS A 48 -7.94 -2.44 28.03
C CYS A 48 -7.70 -1.08 28.70
N LEU A 49 -7.10 -1.06 29.89
CA LEU A 49 -6.78 0.18 30.59
C LEU A 49 -5.77 1.04 29.81
N ILE A 50 -4.78 0.43 29.16
CA ILE A 50 -3.86 1.15 28.28
C ILE A 50 -4.62 1.79 27.10
N GLY A 51 -5.53 1.06 26.47
CA GLY A 51 -6.38 1.60 25.39
C GLY A 51 -7.24 2.78 25.84
N VAL A 52 -7.86 2.68 27.02
CA VAL A 52 -8.64 3.77 27.63
C VAL A 52 -7.76 4.97 27.99
N ALA A 53 -6.56 4.73 28.53
CA ALA A 53 -5.63 5.80 28.87
C ALA A 53 -5.19 6.57 27.62
N ILE A 54 -4.87 5.88 26.52
CA ILE A 54 -4.49 6.51 25.24
C ILE A 54 -5.66 7.30 24.65
N TYR A 55 -6.88 6.76 24.73
CA TYR A 55 -8.10 7.46 24.31
C TYR A 55 -8.32 8.76 25.09
N LEU A 56 -8.28 8.70 26.42
CA LEU A 56 -8.46 9.87 27.28
C LEU A 56 -7.35 10.90 27.05
N LEU A 57 -6.09 10.45 26.91
CA LEU A 57 -4.96 11.34 26.63
C LEU A 57 -5.13 12.06 25.29
N SER A 58 -5.67 11.36 24.28
CA SER A 58 -5.98 11.95 22.97
C SER A 58 -7.10 13.00 23.03
N ARG A 59 -8.06 12.85 23.95
CA ARG A 59 -9.12 13.84 24.19
C ARG A 59 -8.64 15.07 24.98
N ILE A 60 -7.73 14.88 25.94
CA ILE A 60 -7.24 15.96 26.80
C ILE A 60 -6.17 16.80 26.10
N SER A 61 -5.18 16.15 25.47
CA SER A 61 -4.07 16.86 24.82
C SER A 61 -3.49 16.09 23.65
N VAL A 62 -3.85 16.56 22.46
CA VAL A 62 -3.33 16.10 21.17
C VAL A 62 -1.80 16.23 21.08
N LYS A 63 -1.20 17.22 21.79
CA LYS A 63 0.25 17.46 21.78
C LYS A 63 1.05 16.33 22.44
N LEU A 64 0.52 15.69 23.48
CA LEU A 64 1.16 14.59 24.19
C LEU A 64 1.11 13.27 23.41
N VAL A 65 0.05 13.06 22.62
CA VAL A 65 -0.12 11.84 21.79
C VAL A 65 0.73 11.88 20.53
N ARG A 66 1.04 13.07 20.02
CA ARG A 66 1.83 13.27 18.79
C ARG A 66 3.15 12.47 18.75
N PRO A 67 4.06 12.52 19.75
CA PRO A 67 5.30 11.75 19.70
C PRO A 67 5.06 10.23 19.68
N ILE A 68 4.05 9.75 20.41
CA ILE A 68 3.68 8.32 20.44
C ILE A 68 3.21 7.89 19.05
N TYR A 69 2.32 8.66 18.44
CA TYR A 69 1.83 8.43 17.08
C TYR A 69 2.97 8.42 16.05
N CYS A 70 3.85 9.42 16.08
CA CYS A 70 4.99 9.49 15.17
C CYS A 70 5.95 8.31 15.35
N GLY A 71 6.27 7.94 16.60
CA GLY A 71 7.12 6.78 16.89
C GLY A 71 6.52 5.49 16.35
N LEU A 72 5.23 5.28 16.56
CA LEU A 72 4.52 4.09 16.08
C LEU A 72 4.45 4.04 14.55
N ILE A 73 4.25 5.17 13.88
CA ILE A 73 4.30 5.25 12.41
C ILE A 73 5.71 4.92 11.89
N VAL A 74 6.76 5.44 12.51
CA VAL A 74 8.14 5.16 12.09
C VAL A 74 8.46 3.67 12.25
N ILE A 75 8.02 3.04 13.34
CA ILE A 75 8.20 1.61 13.59
C ILE A 75 7.41 0.76 12.59
N THR A 76 6.19 1.18 12.23
CA THR A 76 5.32 0.42 11.32
C THR A 76 5.60 0.70 9.83
N PHE A 77 6.36 1.74 9.50
CA PHE A 77 6.69 2.11 8.13
C PHE A 77 7.34 0.99 7.30
N PRO A 78 8.33 0.22 7.80
CA PRO A 78 8.93 -0.88 7.05
C PRO A 78 7.91 -1.94 6.64
N ILE A 79 6.90 -2.19 7.49
CA ILE A 79 5.81 -3.13 7.19
C ILE A 79 5.01 -2.62 5.98
N GLY A 80 4.62 -1.34 6.00
CA GLY A 80 3.91 -0.71 4.88
C GLY A 80 4.73 -0.76 3.59
N TRP A 81 6.03 -0.50 3.67
CA TRP A 81 6.95 -0.60 2.54
C TRP A 81 6.98 -2.01 1.94
N VAL A 82 7.14 -3.05 2.78
CA VAL A 82 7.14 -4.45 2.32
C VAL A 82 5.81 -4.80 1.66
N ILE A 83 4.68 -4.42 2.25
CA ILE A 83 3.35 -4.70 1.69
C ILE A 83 3.20 -4.03 0.33
N SER A 84 3.56 -2.76 0.18
CA SER A 84 3.46 -2.07 -1.12
C SER A 84 4.30 -2.73 -2.21
N HIS A 85 5.52 -3.17 -1.89
CA HIS A 85 6.38 -3.88 -2.84
C HIS A 85 5.82 -5.27 -3.17
N THR A 86 5.30 -5.97 -2.17
CA THR A 86 4.70 -7.29 -2.34
C THR A 86 3.46 -7.21 -3.24
N VAL A 87 2.58 -6.23 -3.02
CA VAL A 87 1.39 -6.01 -3.84
C VAL A 87 1.78 -5.64 -5.27
N MET A 88 2.78 -4.77 -5.47
CA MET A 88 3.28 -4.45 -6.80
C MET A 88 3.92 -5.65 -7.50
N ALA A 89 4.71 -6.44 -6.79
CA ALA A 89 5.30 -7.67 -7.32
C ALA A 89 4.20 -8.67 -7.71
N LEU A 90 3.20 -8.87 -6.85
CA LEU A 90 2.08 -9.75 -7.13
C LEU A 90 1.27 -9.26 -8.34
N PHE A 91 1.00 -7.96 -8.43
CA PHE A 91 0.33 -7.37 -9.59
C PHE A 91 1.12 -7.64 -10.88
N TYR A 92 2.42 -7.39 -10.87
CA TYR A 92 3.27 -7.61 -12.02
C TYR A 92 3.37 -9.10 -12.42
N TYR A 93 3.75 -9.97 -11.49
CA TYR A 93 4.01 -11.37 -11.82
C TYR A 93 2.73 -12.20 -12.00
N VAL A 94 1.69 -11.93 -11.20
CA VAL A 94 0.45 -12.70 -11.27
C VAL A 94 -0.45 -12.15 -12.35
N ILE A 95 -0.78 -10.85 -12.33
CA ILE A 95 -1.76 -10.30 -13.28
C ILE A 95 -1.13 -10.12 -14.66
N ILE A 96 -0.05 -9.35 -14.76
CA ILE A 96 0.58 -9.10 -16.08
C ILE A 96 1.20 -10.40 -16.62
N GLY A 97 1.85 -11.19 -15.76
CA GLY A 97 2.38 -12.50 -16.14
C GLY A 97 1.30 -13.47 -16.63
N ALA A 98 0.16 -13.58 -15.94
CA ALA A 98 -0.94 -14.44 -16.41
C ALA A 98 -1.50 -13.98 -17.75
N VAL A 99 -1.66 -12.67 -17.97
CA VAL A 99 -2.10 -12.13 -19.27
C VAL A 99 -1.10 -12.52 -20.38
N GLY A 100 0.20 -12.39 -20.13
CA GLY A 100 1.23 -12.83 -21.07
C GLY A 100 1.18 -14.34 -21.33
N LEU A 101 0.91 -15.14 -20.31
CA LEU A 101 0.76 -16.60 -20.44
C LEU A 101 -0.48 -16.97 -21.26
N VAL A 102 -1.61 -16.28 -21.06
CA VAL A 102 -2.82 -16.42 -21.88
C VAL A 102 -2.54 -16.07 -23.34
N PHE A 103 -1.83 -14.98 -23.62
CA PHE A 103 -1.44 -14.61 -24.99
C PHE A 103 -0.53 -15.66 -25.63
N LYS A 104 0.41 -16.22 -24.86
CA LYS A 104 1.28 -17.32 -25.31
C LYS A 104 0.46 -18.57 -25.64
N LEU A 105 -0.52 -18.95 -24.81
CA LEU A 105 -1.41 -20.08 -25.06
C LEU A 105 -2.28 -19.87 -26.31
N LEU A 106 -2.76 -18.64 -26.52
CA LEU A 106 -3.55 -18.27 -27.70
C LEU A 106 -2.69 -18.02 -28.95
N LYS A 107 -1.36 -18.24 -28.89
CA LYS A 107 -0.38 -17.91 -29.95
C LYS A 107 -0.52 -16.47 -30.49
N ARG A 108 -1.02 -15.54 -29.67
CA ARG A 108 -1.12 -14.13 -30.05
C ARG A 108 0.16 -13.43 -29.61
N ASP A 109 0.91 -12.93 -30.59
CA ASP A 109 2.09 -12.10 -30.36
C ASP A 109 1.85 -10.66 -30.86
N PRO A 110 1.04 -9.84 -30.15
CA PRO A 110 0.75 -8.48 -30.57
C PRO A 110 2.00 -7.57 -30.55
N LEU A 111 3.06 -7.99 -29.85
CA LEU A 111 4.30 -7.22 -29.73
C LEU A 111 5.36 -7.66 -30.75
N HIS A 112 5.06 -8.62 -31.64
CA HIS A 112 5.99 -9.16 -32.64
C HIS A 112 7.36 -9.50 -32.03
N ARG A 113 7.35 -10.16 -30.86
CA ARG A 113 8.55 -10.55 -30.11
C ARG A 113 9.21 -11.81 -30.66
N ALA A 114 8.47 -12.62 -31.41
CA ALA A 114 9.02 -13.80 -32.06
C ALA A 114 10.15 -13.41 -33.02
N TYR A 115 11.26 -14.14 -32.93
CA TYR A 115 12.40 -13.98 -33.84
C TYR A 115 12.02 -14.55 -35.21
N ASP A 116 12.11 -13.70 -36.23
CA ASP A 116 11.96 -14.03 -37.64
C ASP A 116 13.33 -13.95 -38.33
N PRO A 117 13.93 -15.10 -38.70
CA PRO A 117 15.23 -15.15 -39.37
C PRO A 117 15.18 -14.66 -40.83
N ASP A 118 14.00 -14.66 -41.46
CA ASP A 118 13.83 -14.29 -42.87
C ASP A 118 13.45 -12.81 -43.03
N ALA A 119 13.28 -12.07 -41.92
CA ALA A 119 12.96 -10.66 -41.93
C ALA A 119 14.19 -9.81 -42.31
N GLU A 120 14.10 -9.07 -43.42
CA GLU A 120 15.12 -8.07 -43.82
C GLU A 120 15.30 -6.96 -42.76
N SER A 121 14.24 -6.66 -42.00
CA SER A 121 14.20 -5.59 -41.01
C SER A 121 13.00 -5.69 -40.07
N TYR A 122 13.20 -5.50 -38.76
CA TYR A 122 12.13 -5.42 -37.75
C TYR A 122 11.48 -4.03 -37.65
N TRP A 123 11.89 -3.07 -38.49
CA TRP A 123 11.31 -1.74 -38.50
C TRP A 123 9.86 -1.79 -38.99
N LEU A 124 8.93 -1.43 -38.11
CA LEU A 124 7.53 -1.29 -38.49
C LEU A 124 7.36 -0.04 -39.38
N PRO A 125 6.69 -0.14 -40.54
CA PRO A 125 6.48 1.01 -41.41
C PRO A 125 5.60 2.04 -40.69
N TYR A 126 6.11 3.28 -40.62
CA TYR A 126 5.37 4.39 -40.03
C TYR A 126 4.16 4.74 -40.91
N LYS A 127 2.96 4.34 -40.49
CA LYS A 127 1.74 4.48 -41.28
C LYS A 127 1.13 5.89 -41.29
N HIS A 128 1.61 6.79 -40.43
CA HIS A 128 1.02 8.12 -40.30
C HIS A 128 1.64 9.08 -41.32
N LYS A 129 0.89 9.44 -42.37
CA LYS A 129 1.30 10.50 -43.29
C LYS A 129 1.14 11.84 -42.58
N ARG A 130 2.23 12.38 -42.03
CA ARG A 130 2.26 13.73 -41.46
C ARG A 130 1.85 14.73 -42.53
N THR A 131 0.81 15.50 -42.25
CA THR A 131 0.35 16.61 -43.06
C THR A 131 0.99 17.90 -42.53
N ALA A 132 1.18 18.92 -43.37
CA ALA A 132 1.75 20.20 -42.95
C ALA A 132 1.03 20.83 -41.74
N LYS A 133 -0.28 20.56 -41.58
CA LYS A 133 -1.09 21.02 -40.45
C LYS A 133 -0.70 20.40 -39.10
N ASP A 134 -0.17 19.17 -39.09
CA ASP A 134 0.18 18.46 -37.86
C ASP A 134 1.36 19.11 -37.13
N TYR A 135 2.20 19.85 -37.86
CA TYR A 135 3.32 20.61 -37.28
C TYR A 135 2.85 21.81 -36.43
N PHE A 136 1.62 22.29 -36.64
CA PHE A 136 1.08 23.43 -35.89
C PHE A 136 0.35 23.03 -34.61
N HIS A 137 0.17 21.72 -34.35
CA HIS A 137 -0.57 21.19 -33.19
C HIS A 137 0.37 20.37 -32.27
N GLN A 138 1.55 20.92 -31.96
CA GLN A 138 2.57 20.23 -31.14
C GLN A 138 2.36 20.34 -29.62
N PHE A 139 1.41 21.16 -29.15
CA PHE A 139 1.11 21.37 -27.73
C PHE A 139 -0.38 21.22 -27.46
#